data_AF-I3CGG0-F1
#
_entry.id   AF-I3CGG0-F1
#
_cell.length_a   1.000
_cell.length_b   1.000
_cell.length_c   1.000
_cell.angle_alpha   90.00
_cell.angle_beta   90.00
_cell.angle_gamma   90.00
#
_symmetry.space_group_name_H-M   'P 1'
#
loop_
_entity.id
_entity.type
_entity.pdbx_description
1 polymer ?
#
loop_
_entity_poly.entity_id
_entity_poly.type
_entity_poly.pdbx_seq_one_letter_code
_entity_poly.pdbx_strand_id
1 'polypeptide(L)'
;MDELRDIRGLSEISWFPLANGWLIVLSLIAIICFILIYRMIRRYRQHQRWQWSAYQIWQQLNPLTVNNPQQLQTNLQTLNILLKRVAIQRYGRAECAGLTGQAWLVWLTIHDPKGFNWQTDGNLLQSQLYASPEQCQQLLEYKSEITAIYHAVGAWIEV
;
A
#
# COMPACT_ATOMS: atom_id res chain seq x y z
N MET A 1 26.82 -88.35 2.88
CA MET A 1 26.65 -87.09 3.63
C MET A 1 27.11 -86.01 2.68
N ASP A 2 26.25 -85.63 1.74
CA ASP A 2 26.55 -84.58 0.77
C ASP A 2 25.97 -83.28 1.32
N GLU A 3 26.89 -82.44 1.79
CA GLU A 3 26.63 -81.14 2.40
C GLU A 3 26.06 -80.20 1.34
N LEU A 4 24.83 -79.73 1.56
CA LEU A 4 24.15 -78.76 0.70
C LEU A 4 25.00 -77.49 0.62
N ARG A 5 25.38 -77.12 -0.61
CA ARG A 5 26.07 -75.86 -0.90
C ARG A 5 25.13 -74.69 -0.62
N ASP A 6 25.45 -73.96 0.44
CA ASP A 6 24.80 -72.72 0.87
C ASP A 6 24.90 -71.66 -0.25
N ILE A 7 23.75 -71.34 -0.85
CA ILE A 7 23.64 -70.32 -1.88
C ILE A 7 23.71 -68.98 -1.15
N ARG A 8 24.92 -68.44 -0.99
CA ARG A 8 25.10 -67.10 -0.40
C ARG A 8 24.24 -66.11 -1.18
N GLY A 9 23.21 -65.61 -0.52
CA GLY A 9 22.25 -64.66 -1.07
C GLY A 9 22.98 -63.49 -1.72
N LEU A 10 22.46 -63.06 -2.86
CA LEU A 10 22.90 -61.87 -3.58
C LEU A 10 23.12 -60.76 -2.55
N SER A 11 24.38 -60.33 -2.41
CA SER A 11 24.77 -59.18 -1.61
C SER A 11 23.72 -58.09 -1.76
N GLU A 12 23.18 -57.63 -0.63
CA GLU A 12 22.16 -56.58 -0.54
C GLU A 12 22.39 -55.56 -1.65
N ILE A 13 21.47 -55.50 -2.61
CA ILE A 13 21.46 -54.44 -3.60
C ILE A 13 21.31 -53.19 -2.75
N SER A 14 22.42 -52.47 -2.57
CA SER A 14 22.43 -51.18 -1.91
C SER A 14 21.49 -50.32 -2.76
N TRP A 15 20.24 -50.19 -2.32
CA TRP A 15 19.16 -49.45 -2.97
C TRP A 15 19.48 -47.95 -3.09
N PHE A 16 20.68 -47.55 -2.68
CA PHE A 16 21.25 -46.25 -2.95
C PHE A 16 22.03 -46.26 -4.27
N PRO A 17 21.40 -45.79 -5.34
CA PRO A 17 21.95 -44.71 -6.11
C PRO A 17 21.07 -43.51 -5.77
N LEU A 18 21.33 -42.87 -4.62
CA LEU A 18 21.17 -41.41 -4.60
C LEU A 18 22.24 -40.86 -5.56
N ALA A 19 22.05 -41.10 -6.85
CA ALA A 19 22.79 -40.43 -7.90
C ALA A 19 22.64 -38.95 -7.59
N ASN A 20 23.77 -38.23 -7.59
CA ASN A 20 23.89 -36.80 -7.29
C ASN A 20 22.87 -35.90 -8.04
N GLY A 21 22.12 -36.43 -9.02
CA GLY A 21 21.02 -35.78 -9.70
C GLY A 21 19.86 -35.31 -8.80
N TRP A 22 19.53 -36.00 -7.70
CA TRP A 22 18.50 -35.51 -6.77
C TRP A 22 18.92 -34.23 -6.04
N LEU A 23 20.21 -34.10 -5.73
CA LEU A 23 20.75 -32.85 -5.16
C LEU A 23 20.63 -31.70 -6.15
N ILE A 24 20.82 -31.96 -7.45
CA ILE A 24 20.63 -30.96 -8.51
C ILE A 24 19.15 -30.54 -8.58
N VAL A 25 18.22 -31.50 -8.54
CA VAL A 25 16.77 -31.20 -8.53
C VAL A 25 16.36 -30.42 -7.28
N LEU A 26 16.81 -30.85 -6.10
CA LEU A 26 16.54 -30.15 -4.83
C LEU A 26 17.14 -28.73 -4.83
N SER A 27 18.36 -28.56 -5.35
CA SER A 27 19.00 -27.25 -5.50
C SER A 27 18.19 -26.34 -6.43
N LEU A 28 17.73 -26.87 -7.58
CA LEU A 28 16.91 -26.11 -8.52
C LEU A 28 15.58 -25.67 -7.88
N ILE A 29 14.92 -26.56 -7.16
CA ILE A 29 13.68 -26.24 -6.43
C ILE A 29 13.95 -25.18 -5.37
N ALA A 30 15.03 -25.30 -4.60
CA ALA A 30 15.41 -24.34 -3.58
C ALA A 30 15.66 -22.94 -4.19
N ILE A 31 16.33 -22.87 -5.34
CA ILE A 31 16.55 -21.60 -6.06
C ILE A 31 15.23 -20.99 -6.52
N ILE A 32 14.33 -21.79 -7.10
CA ILE A 32 13.00 -21.30 -7.53
C ILE A 32 12.21 -20.77 -6.33
N CYS A 33 12.14 -21.54 -5.25
CA CYS A 33 11.50 -21.11 -4.01
C CYS A 33 12.12 -19.83 -3.46
N PHE A 34 13.45 -19.73 -3.44
CA PHE A 34 14.15 -18.52 -3.01
C PHE A 34 13.79 -17.30 -3.85
N ILE A 35 13.74 -17.44 -5.18
CA ILE A 35 13.35 -16.35 -6.10
C ILE A 35 11.89 -15.94 -5.84
N LEU A 36 10.98 -16.90 -5.68
CA LEU A 36 9.57 -16.64 -5.40
C LEU A 36 9.38 -15.92 -4.07
N ILE A 37 10.00 -16.42 -2.99
CA ILE A 37 9.98 -15.81 -1.66
C ILE A 37 10.59 -14.42 -1.70
N TYR A 38 11.75 -14.25 -2.34
CA TYR A 38 12.40 -12.95 -2.48
C TYR A 38 11.51 -11.93 -3.23
N ARG A 39 10.87 -12.34 -4.32
CA ARG A 39 9.94 -11.47 -5.06
C ARG A 39 8.71 -11.13 -4.24
N MET A 40 8.16 -12.10 -3.50
CA MET A 40 7.01 -11.90 -2.62
C MET A 40 7.34 -10.93 -1.49
N ILE A 41 8.46 -11.14 -0.79
CA ILE A 41 8.97 -10.24 0.26
C ILE A 41 9.25 -8.86 -0.30
N ARG A 42 9.87 -8.75 -1.48
CA ARG A 42 10.18 -7.45 -2.11
C ARG A 42 8.91 -6.68 -2.45
N ARG A 43 7.89 -7.34 -3.00
CA ARG A 43 6.57 -6.72 -3.21
C ARG A 43 5.96 -6.29 -1.88
N TYR A 44 5.89 -7.20 -0.92
CA TYR A 44 5.27 -6.92 0.38
C TYR A 44 5.95 -5.75 1.13
N ARG A 45 7.29 -5.70 1.12
CA ARG A 45 8.06 -4.60 1.72
C ARG A 45 7.89 -3.28 0.99
N GLN A 46 7.77 -3.29 -0.34
CA GLN A 46 7.46 -2.07 -1.09
C GLN A 46 6.05 -1.57 -0.75
N HIS A 47 5.10 -2.49 -0.59
CA HIS A 47 3.74 -2.16 -0.18
C HIS A 47 3.71 -1.55 1.24
N GLN A 48 4.34 -2.19 2.22
CA GLN A 48 4.40 -1.67 3.58
C GLN A 48 5.16 -0.33 3.70
N ARG A 49 6.27 -0.15 2.98
CA ARG A 49 7.06 1.09 3.07
C ARG A 49 6.28 2.33 2.63
N TRP A 50 5.47 2.22 1.57
CA TRP A 50 4.67 3.37 1.14
C TRP A 50 3.57 3.69 2.16
N GLN A 51 2.89 2.67 2.68
CA GLN A 51 1.82 2.86 3.67
C GLN A 51 2.36 3.53 4.94
N TRP A 52 3.51 3.07 5.44
CA TRP A 52 4.17 3.68 6.59
C TRP A 52 4.56 5.14 6.34
N SER A 53 5.13 5.45 5.18
CA SER A 53 5.46 6.83 4.83
C SER A 53 4.22 7.71 4.70
N ALA A 54 3.15 7.20 4.06
CA ALA A 54 1.88 7.91 3.93
C ALA A 54 1.25 8.18 5.30
N TYR A 55 1.28 7.19 6.20
CA TYR A 55 0.77 7.29 7.56
C TYR A 55 1.53 8.33 8.39
N GLN A 56 2.87 8.33 8.31
CA GLN A 56 3.69 9.33 8.98
C GLN A 56 3.39 10.75 8.49
N ILE A 57 3.26 10.94 7.17
CA ILE A 57 2.89 12.24 6.60
C ILE A 57 1.50 12.64 7.10
N TRP A 58 0.51 11.76 7.01
CA TRP A 58 -0.85 12.04 7.48
C TRP A 58 -0.87 12.49 8.94
N GLN A 59 -0.20 11.77 9.85
CA GLN A 59 -0.14 12.16 11.27
C GLN A 59 0.41 13.57 11.50
N GLN A 60 1.38 14.02 10.70
CA GLN A 60 1.96 15.36 10.80
C GLN A 60 0.99 16.46 10.34
N LEU A 61 -0.01 16.11 9.53
CA LEU A 61 -0.97 17.05 8.95
C LEU A 61 -2.22 17.24 9.82
N ASN A 62 -2.19 16.78 11.08
CA ASN A 62 -3.33 16.85 11.98
C ASN A 62 -3.83 18.31 12.14
N PRO A 63 -5.06 18.63 11.71
CA PRO A 63 -5.57 19.99 11.77
C PRO A 63 -5.83 20.47 13.21
N LEU A 64 -6.02 19.55 14.16
CA LEU A 64 -6.32 19.91 15.55
C LEU A 64 -5.19 20.69 16.23
N THR A 65 -3.94 20.40 15.88
CA THR A 65 -2.74 21.02 16.46
C THR A 65 -2.35 22.34 15.77
N VAL A 66 -3.05 22.70 14.69
CA VAL A 66 -2.72 23.87 13.87
C VAL A 66 -3.70 25.01 14.16
N ASN A 67 -3.15 26.17 14.50
CA ASN A 67 -3.89 27.43 14.66
C ASN A 67 -3.48 28.49 13.62
N ASN A 68 -2.45 28.21 12.81
CA ASN A 68 -2.04 29.10 11.73
C ASN A 68 -2.83 28.75 10.44
N PRO A 69 -3.61 29.69 9.87
CA PRO A 69 -4.40 29.45 8.66
C PRO A 69 -3.55 29.06 7.44
N GLN A 70 -2.35 29.63 7.28
CA GLN A 70 -1.45 29.31 6.17
C GLN A 70 -0.93 27.87 6.25
N GLN A 71 -0.62 27.43 7.48
CA GLN A 71 -0.21 26.06 7.73
C GLN A 71 -1.38 25.09 7.48
N LEU A 72 -2.60 25.47 7.87
CA LEU A 72 -3.80 24.66 7.65
C LEU A 72 -4.10 24.48 6.15
N GLN A 73 -3.96 25.55 5.35
CA GLN A 73 -4.05 25.49 3.89
C GLN A 73 -2.99 24.55 3.30
N THR A 74 -1.73 24.70 3.74
CA THR A 74 -0.62 23.83 3.29
C THR A 74 -0.91 22.37 3.64
N ASN A 75 -1.48 22.11 4.81
CA ASN A 75 -1.84 20.76 5.22
C ASN A 75 -2.94 20.17 4.33
N LEU A 76 -3.99 20.94 4.02
CA LEU A 76 -5.05 20.52 3.11
C LEU A 76 -4.53 20.20 1.70
N GLN A 77 -3.65 21.03 1.15
CA GLN A 77 -3.00 20.77 -0.13
C GLN A 77 -2.19 19.47 -0.08
N THR A 78 -1.44 19.26 1.01
CA THR A 78 -0.64 18.05 1.20
C THR A 78 -1.52 16.81 1.36
N LEU A 79 -2.67 16.92 2.04
CA LEU A 79 -3.68 15.85 2.14
C LEU A 79 -4.24 15.48 0.76
N ASN A 80 -4.55 16.46 -0.11
CA ASN A 80 -5.01 16.20 -1.47
C ASN A 80 -3.96 15.44 -2.30
N ILE A 81 -2.69 15.88 -2.22
CA ILE A 81 -1.56 15.21 -2.88
C ILE A 81 -1.39 13.78 -2.35
N LEU A 82 -1.48 13.59 -1.04
CA LEU A 82 -1.37 12.29 -0.39
C LEU A 82 -2.48 11.35 -0.86
N LEU A 83 -3.72 11.84 -0.89
CA LEU A 83 -4.89 11.10 -1.37
C LEU A 83 -4.73 10.69 -2.83
N LYS A 84 -4.27 11.59 -3.71
CA LYS A 84 -3.93 11.26 -5.10
C LYS A 84 -2.85 10.18 -5.22
N ARG A 85 -1.79 10.25 -4.41
CA ARG A 85 -0.76 9.21 -4.38
C ARG A 85 -1.34 7.85 -3.98
N VAL A 86 -2.14 7.81 -2.93
CA VAL A 86 -2.78 6.58 -2.45
C VAL A 86 -3.71 6.01 -3.52
N ALA A 87 -4.53 6.84 -4.16
CA ALA A 87 -5.41 6.43 -5.24
C ALA A 87 -4.65 5.86 -6.44
N ILE A 88 -3.58 6.53 -6.90
CA ILE A 88 -2.73 6.03 -7.99
C ILE A 88 -2.05 4.71 -7.62
N GLN A 89 -1.62 4.56 -6.38
CA GLN A 89 -0.95 3.35 -5.91
C GLN A 89 -1.92 2.15 -5.82
N ARG A 90 -3.20 2.40 -5.51
CA ARG A 90 -4.24 1.35 -5.41
C ARG A 90 -4.89 0.99 -6.73
N TYR A 91 -5.30 1.99 -7.50
CA TYR A 91 -6.12 1.82 -8.70
C TYR A 91 -5.32 2.01 -10.00
N GLY A 92 -4.06 2.40 -9.90
CA GLY A 92 -3.19 2.65 -11.04
C GLY A 92 -3.28 4.09 -11.56
N ARG A 93 -2.29 4.46 -12.37
CA ARG A 93 -2.16 5.83 -12.89
C ARG A 93 -3.22 6.16 -13.96
N ALA A 94 -3.62 5.19 -14.77
CA ALA A 94 -4.53 5.40 -15.90
C ALA A 94 -5.92 5.87 -15.44
N GLU A 95 -6.43 5.29 -14.35
CA GLU A 95 -7.75 5.62 -13.78
C GLU A 95 -7.75 7.00 -13.10
N CYS A 96 -6.69 7.33 -12.36
CA CYS A 96 -6.73 8.46 -11.41
C CYS A 96 -6.01 9.72 -11.87
N ALA A 97 -4.96 9.62 -12.71
CA ALA A 97 -4.05 10.75 -12.93
C ALA A 97 -4.66 11.91 -13.72
N GLY A 98 -5.64 11.63 -14.58
CA GLY A 98 -6.37 12.65 -15.33
C GLY A 98 -7.49 13.33 -14.54
N LEU A 99 -7.87 12.80 -13.38
CA LEU A 99 -9.00 13.31 -12.60
C LEU A 99 -8.63 14.58 -11.84
N THR A 100 -9.38 15.64 -12.09
CA THR A 100 -9.25 16.94 -11.43
C THR A 100 -10.63 17.51 -11.09
N GLY A 101 -10.64 18.49 -10.19
CA GLY A 101 -11.86 19.19 -9.82
C GLY A 101 -13.00 18.26 -9.38
N GLN A 102 -14.19 18.47 -9.91
CA GLN A 102 -15.38 17.72 -9.52
C GLN A 102 -15.30 16.23 -9.89
N ALA A 103 -14.69 15.89 -11.04
CA ALA A 103 -14.53 14.50 -11.46
C ALA A 103 -13.69 13.70 -10.44
N TRP A 104 -12.71 14.36 -9.82
CA TRP A 104 -11.92 13.78 -8.74
C TRP A 104 -12.75 13.51 -7.48
N LEU A 105 -13.58 14.46 -7.04
CA LEU A 105 -14.45 14.25 -5.87
C LEU A 105 -15.51 13.17 -6.11
N VAL A 106 -16.11 13.13 -7.31
CA VAL A 106 -17.07 12.08 -7.70
C VAL A 106 -16.42 10.71 -7.59
N TRP A 107 -15.23 10.57 -8.17
CA TRP A 107 -14.49 9.31 -8.15
C TRP A 107 -14.13 8.90 -6.72
N LEU A 108 -13.69 9.85 -5.88
CA LEU A 108 -13.42 9.58 -4.48
C LEU A 108 -14.65 9.08 -3.73
N THR A 109 -15.83 9.68 -3.91
CA THR A 109 -17.08 9.21 -3.27
C THR A 109 -17.42 7.78 -3.67
N ILE A 110 -17.20 7.40 -4.93
CA ILE A 110 -17.48 6.03 -5.42
C ILE A 110 -16.52 5.01 -4.80
N HIS A 111 -15.26 5.39 -4.61
CA HIS A 111 -14.19 4.50 -4.17
C HIS A 111 -13.80 4.66 -2.69
N ASP A 112 -14.59 5.43 -1.91
CA ASP A 112 -14.30 5.71 -0.52
C ASP A 112 -14.52 4.46 0.36
N PRO A 113 -13.55 4.07 1.20
CA PRO A 113 -13.66 2.87 2.02
C PRO A 113 -14.69 2.97 3.15
N LYS A 114 -15.06 4.18 3.59
CA LYS A 114 -16.01 4.42 4.69
C LYS A 114 -17.27 5.17 4.24
N GLY A 115 -17.45 5.37 2.93
CA GLY A 115 -18.61 6.05 2.35
C GLY A 115 -18.64 7.57 2.60
N PHE A 116 -17.49 8.21 2.83
CA PHE A 116 -17.42 9.67 2.98
C PHE A 116 -17.87 10.38 1.69
N ASN A 117 -18.73 11.40 1.81
CA ASN A 117 -19.25 12.13 0.66
C ASN A 117 -18.31 13.26 0.23
N TRP A 118 -17.31 12.90 -0.56
CA TRP A 118 -16.33 13.85 -1.08
C TRP A 118 -16.94 14.95 -1.96
N GLN A 119 -18.08 14.72 -2.61
CA GLN A 119 -18.73 15.73 -3.46
C GLN A 119 -19.30 16.90 -2.67
N THR A 120 -19.86 16.64 -1.48
CA THR A 120 -20.44 17.69 -0.62
C THR A 120 -19.39 18.25 0.33
N ASP A 121 -18.65 17.35 0.99
CA ASP A 121 -17.83 17.69 2.16
C ASP A 121 -16.35 17.86 1.78
N GLY A 122 -15.96 17.46 0.57
CA GLY A 122 -14.59 17.54 0.05
C GLY A 122 -14.29 18.79 -0.77
N ASN A 123 -15.24 19.72 -0.92
CA ASN A 123 -15.07 20.92 -1.76
C ASN A 123 -13.90 21.81 -1.31
N LEU A 124 -13.59 21.81 -0.02
CA LEU A 124 -12.44 22.52 0.53
C LEU A 124 -11.11 22.06 -0.09
N LEU A 125 -10.97 20.78 -0.47
CA LEU A 125 -9.74 20.30 -1.13
C LEU A 125 -9.48 20.94 -2.49
N GLN A 126 -10.54 21.37 -3.19
CA GLN A 126 -10.42 22.04 -4.48
C GLN A 126 -10.18 23.53 -4.32
N SER A 127 -10.96 24.19 -3.45
CA SER A 127 -10.87 25.64 -3.27
C SER A 127 -9.50 26.09 -2.74
N GLN A 128 -8.84 25.24 -1.96
CA GLN A 128 -7.53 25.55 -1.39
C GLN A 128 -6.35 25.50 -2.37
N LEU A 129 -6.52 24.99 -3.60
CA LEU A 129 -5.47 25.03 -4.62
C LEU A 129 -5.21 26.45 -5.16
N TYR A 130 -6.18 27.36 -4.99
CA TYR A 130 -6.13 28.72 -5.52
C TYR A 130 -6.58 29.79 -4.51
N ALA A 131 -6.62 29.45 -3.21
CA ALA A 131 -7.17 30.36 -2.20
C ALA A 131 -6.31 31.63 -2.02
N SER A 132 -6.96 32.79 -1.97
CA SER A 132 -6.35 34.08 -1.70
C SER A 132 -6.00 34.22 -0.21
N PRO A 133 -5.09 35.16 0.17
CA PRO A 133 -4.71 35.35 1.58
C PRO A 133 -5.88 35.62 2.53
N GLU A 134 -6.95 36.26 2.06
CA GLU A 134 -8.16 36.51 2.83
C GLU A 134 -8.96 35.23 3.09
N GLN A 135 -9.10 34.37 2.07
CA GLN A 135 -9.76 33.07 2.20
C GLN A 135 -9.02 32.14 3.15
N CYS A 136 -7.69 32.26 3.25
CA CYS A 136 -6.90 31.49 4.21
C CYS A 136 -7.34 31.78 5.66
N GLN A 137 -7.65 33.04 6.00
CA GLN A 137 -8.03 33.39 7.37
C GLN A 137 -9.34 32.74 7.80
N GLN A 138 -10.28 32.57 6.86
CA GLN A 138 -11.58 31.93 7.11
C GLN A 138 -11.46 30.42 7.36
N LEU A 139 -10.32 29.77 7.03
CA LEU A 139 -10.14 28.33 7.22
C LEU A 139 -10.23 27.87 8.67
N LEU A 140 -9.97 28.77 9.62
CA LEU A 140 -10.12 28.45 11.04
C LEU A 140 -11.59 28.21 11.42
N GLU A 141 -12.54 28.83 10.71
CA GLU A 141 -13.98 28.62 10.92
C GLU A 141 -14.41 27.23 10.43
N TYR A 142 -13.81 26.76 9.33
CA TYR A 142 -14.08 25.44 8.72
C TYR A 142 -13.25 24.29 9.35
N LYS A 143 -12.65 24.50 10.53
CA LYS A 143 -11.73 23.52 11.14
C LYS A 143 -12.38 22.15 11.40
N SER A 144 -13.68 22.11 11.69
CA SER A 144 -14.45 20.87 11.85
C SER A 144 -14.55 20.07 10.55
N GLU A 145 -14.89 20.72 9.43
CA GLU A 145 -14.95 20.11 8.10
C GLU A 145 -13.58 19.59 7.66
N ILE A 146 -12.53 20.37 7.91
CA ILE A 146 -11.14 19.97 7.63
C ILE A 146 -10.75 18.73 8.43
N THR A 147 -11.22 18.63 9.67
CA THR A 147 -10.99 17.46 10.53
C THR A 147 -11.74 16.23 9.99
N ALA A 148 -12.96 16.40 9.46
CA ALA A 148 -13.70 15.33 8.80
C ALA A 148 -12.95 14.82 7.56
N ILE A 149 -12.46 15.73 6.71
CA ILE A 149 -11.60 15.41 5.56
C ILE A 149 -10.34 14.66 6.01
N TYR A 150 -9.66 15.14 7.07
CA TYR A 150 -8.48 14.49 7.63
C TYR A 150 -8.75 13.04 8.02
N HIS A 151 -9.86 12.76 8.71
CA HIS A 151 -10.25 11.40 9.08
C HIS A 151 -10.60 10.53 7.86
N ALA A 152 -11.28 11.09 6.87
CA ALA A 152 -11.58 10.39 5.62
C ALA A 152 -10.29 10.00 4.89
N VAL A 153 -9.29 10.91 4.79
CA VAL A 153 -7.96 10.57 4.24
C VAL A 153 -7.27 9.48 5.06
N GLY A 154 -7.40 9.50 6.40
CA GLY A 154 -6.86 8.44 7.26
C GLY A 154 -7.43 7.06 6.92
N ALA A 155 -8.74 6.97 6.67
CA ALA A 155 -9.38 5.73 6.22
C ALA A 155 -8.82 5.22 4.88
N TRP A 156 -8.43 6.13 3.99
CA TRP A 156 -7.74 5.76 2.75
C TRP A 156 -6.33 5.25 2.98
N ILE A 157 -5.67 5.49 4.11
CA ILE A 157 -4.30 4.99 4.36
C ILE A 157 -4.32 3.64 5.08
N GLU A 158 -5.34 3.42 5.92
CA GLU A 158 -5.48 2.21 6.75
C GLU A 158 -5.91 0.95 6.00
N VAL A 159 -6.54 1.10 4.82
CA VAL A 159 -7.04 -0.03 4.00
C VAL A 159 -5.93 -0.74 3.20
#